data_AF-A0A177ATA8-F1
#
_entry.id   AF-A0A177ATA8-F1
#
_cell.length_a   1.000
_cell.length_b   1.000
_cell.length_c   1.000
_cell.angle_alpha   90.00
_cell.angle_beta   90.00
_cell.angle_gamma   90.00
#
_symmetry.space_group_name_H-M   'P 1'
#
loop_
_entity.id
_entity.type
_entity.pdbx_description
1 polymer ?
#
loop_
_entity_poly.entity_id
_entity_poly.type
_entity_poly.pdbx_seq_one_letter_code
_entity_poly.pdbx_strand_id
1 'polypeptide(L)' 'MACCNSDDTHKLPLLVLEKSKNPRCIKNTAIPVLYDSSSKGWMTRDVKNWFFTGFIVTVQK' A
#
# COMPACT_ATOMS: atom_id res chain seq x y z
N MET A 1 8.69 7.06 -12.35
CA MET A 1 8.27 5.90 -11.53
C MET A 1 6.89 6.19 -10.95
N ALA A 2 6.08 5.18 -10.63
CA ALA A 2 4.84 5.43 -9.89
C ALA A 2 5.18 5.73 -8.42
N CYS A 3 4.50 6.69 -7.79
CA CYS A 3 4.64 7.01 -6.36
C CYS A 3 6.05 7.43 -5.91
N CYS A 4 6.73 8.29 -6.68
CA CYS A 4 7.98 8.95 -6.30
C CYS A 4 7.84 10.48 -6.29
N ASN A 5 8.75 11.18 -5.62
CA ASN A 5 8.87 12.63 -5.78
C ASN A 5 9.40 12.99 -7.18
N SER A 6 9.40 14.29 -7.51
CA SER A 6 9.79 14.80 -8.83
C SER A 6 11.19 14.35 -9.25
N ASP A 7 12.12 14.30 -8.30
CA ASP A 7 13.53 13.98 -8.56
C ASP A 7 13.87 12.51 -8.30
N ASP A 8 12.86 11.66 -8.06
CA ASP A 8 12.96 10.21 -7.84
C ASP A 8 13.86 9.76 -6.68
N THR A 9 14.29 10.68 -5.81
CA THR A 9 15.11 10.40 -4.62
C THR A 9 14.32 9.72 -3.50
N HIS A 10 13.00 9.91 -3.49
CA HIS A 10 12.12 9.36 -2.47
C HIS A 10 11.01 8.53 -3.12
N LYS A 11 11.08 7.21 -2.95
CA LYS A 11 10.16 6.23 -3.54
C LYS A 11 9.31 5.62 -2.46
N LEU A 12 7.99 5.68 -2.64
CA LEU A 12 7.04 5.07 -1.72
C LEU A 12 6.60 3.69 -2.25
N PRO A 13 6.48 2.68 -1.37
CA PRO A 13 5.92 1.40 -1.78
C PRO A 13 4.44 1.55 -2.16
N LEU A 14 4.02 0.86 -3.22
CA LEU A 14 2.61 0.82 -3.62
C LEU A 14 1.79 0.07 -2.56
N LEU A 15 0.60 0.57 -2.26
CA LEU A 15 -0.39 -0.12 -1.45
C LEU A 15 -1.44 -0.75 -2.38
N VAL A 16 -1.63 -2.06 -2.25
CA VAL A 16 -2.71 -2.82 -2.87
C VAL A 16 -3.76 -3.13 -1.82
N LEU A 17 -4.99 -2.68 -2.07
CA LEU A 17 -6.15 -2.97 -1.24
C LEU A 17 -7.12 -3.85 -1.99
N GLU A 18 -7.41 -5.00 -1.43
CA GLU A 18 -8.36 -5.95 -2.00
C GLU A 18 -9.38 -6.42 -0.98
N LYS A 19 -10.36 -7.19 -1.46
CA LYS A 19 -11.38 -7.78 -0.59
C LYS A 19 -10.88 -9.00 0.18
N SER A 20 -10.05 -9.81 -0.46
CA SER A 20 -9.52 -11.04 0.14
C SER A 20 -8.35 -10.70 1.04
N LYS A 21 -8.18 -11.41 2.17
CA LYS A 21 -6.96 -11.30 2.98
C LYS A 21 -5.80 -12.12 2.40
N ASN A 22 -6.14 -13.20 1.70
CA ASN A 22 -5.19 -14.15 1.12
C ASN A 22 -5.67 -14.51 -0.29
N PRO A 23 -5.44 -13.64 -1.28
CA PRO A 23 -5.90 -13.87 -2.64
C PRO A 23 -5.11 -15.03 -3.24
N ARG A 24 -5.79 -15.88 -3.99
CA ARG A 24 -5.19 -17.12 -4.51
C ARG A 24 -4.03 -16.84 -5.48
N CYS A 25 -4.07 -15.71 -6.18
CA CYS A 25 -3.04 -15.28 -7.12
C CYS A 25 -1.73 -14.82 -6.45
N ILE A 26 -1.77 -14.41 -5.17
CA ILE A 26 -0.59 -13.92 -4.42
C ILE A 26 -0.12 -14.98 -3.41
N LYS A 27 -0.85 -16.09 -3.27
CA LYS A 27 -0.51 -17.15 -2.32
C LYS A 27 0.89 -17.70 -2.63
N ASN A 28 1.75 -17.75 -1.61
CA ASN A 28 3.13 -18.24 -1.70
C ASN A 28 4.06 -17.40 -2.60
N THR A 29 3.71 -16.16 -2.92
CA THR A 29 4.52 -15.26 -3.75
C THR A 29 4.92 -14.03 -2.95
N ALA A 30 6.20 -13.67 -2.98
CA ALA A 30 6.68 -12.38 -2.50
C ALA A 30 6.35 -11.31 -3.55
N ILE A 31 5.57 -10.31 -3.17
CA ILE A 31 5.20 -9.18 -4.02
C ILE A 31 5.88 -7.90 -3.51
N PRO A 32 6.40 -7.03 -4.41
CA PRO A 32 7.11 -5.82 -4.03
C PRO A 32 6.16 -4.66 -3.67
N VAL A 33 4.99 -4.98 -3.12
CA VAL A 33 3.95 -4.00 -2.76
C VAL A 33 3.41 -4.31 -1.38
N LEU A 34 2.99 -3.28 -0.67
CA LEU A 34 2.23 -3.45 0.57
C LEU A 34 0.86 -3.99 0.23
N TYR A 35 0.45 -5.06 0.89
CA TYR A 35 -0.85 -5.67 0.68
C TYR A 35 -1.68 -5.54 1.95
N ASP A 36 -2.91 -5.06 1.80
CA ASP A 36 -3.88 -5.03 2.88
C ASP A 36 -5.28 -5.37 2.34
N SER A 37 -6.17 -5.80 3.22
CA SER A 37 -7.49 -6.30 2.85
C SER A 37 -8.60 -5.62 3.63
N SER A 38 -9.63 -5.18 2.92
CA SER A 38 -10.85 -4.64 3.52
C SER A 38 -12.06 -5.40 2.99
N SER A 39 -13.02 -5.73 3.86
CA SER A 39 -14.23 -6.49 3.48
C SER A 39 -15.02 -5.88 2.32
N LYS A 40 -14.85 -4.57 2.08
CA LYS A 40 -15.49 -3.83 1.00
C LYS A 40 -14.68 -3.86 -0.31
N GLY A 41 -13.36 -4.04 -0.28
CA GLY A 41 -12.51 -4.21 -1.46
C GLY A 41 -12.17 -2.92 -2.25
N TRP A 42 -12.31 -1.75 -1.64
CA TRP A 42 -11.98 -0.44 -2.24
C TRP A 42 -11.48 0.52 -1.15
N MET A 43 -11.20 1.77 -1.52
CA MET A 43 -10.67 2.83 -0.65
C MET A 43 -11.59 3.10 0.55
N THR A 44 -11.43 2.32 1.61
CA THR A 44 -12.18 2.44 2.86
C THR A 44 -11.47 3.37 3.84
N ARG A 45 -12.12 3.64 4.98
CA ARG A 45 -11.45 4.28 6.13
C ARG A 45 -10.17 3.54 6.55
N ASP A 46 -9.99 2.28 6.19
CA ASP A 46 -8.78 1.49 6.48
C ASP A 46 -7.53 2.10 5.82
N VAL A 47 -7.68 2.75 4.65
CA VAL A 47 -6.61 3.54 4.01
C VAL A 47 -6.07 4.63 4.95
N LYS A 48 -6.92 5.19 5.83
CA LYS A 48 -6.47 6.21 6.79
C LYS A 48 -5.37 5.66 7.68
N ASN A 49 -5.45 4.41 8.12
CA ASN A 49 -4.44 3.85 9.00
C ASN A 49 -3.07 3.82 8.30
N TRP A 50 -3.01 3.28 7.07
CA TRP A 50 -1.80 3.31 6.25
C TRP A 50 -1.29 4.74 6.00
N PHE A 51 -2.19 5.69 5.77
CA PHE A 51 -1.83 7.09 5.55
C PHE A 51 -1.11 7.71 6.76
N PHE A 52 -1.66 7.56 7.96
CA PHE A 52 -1.07 8.15 9.18
C PHE A 52 0.17 7.39 9.66
N THR A 53 0.17 6.06 9.58
CA THR A 53 1.25 5.22 10.15
C THR A 53 2.40 4.96 9.19
N GLY A 54 2.10 4.86 7.89
CA GLY A 54 3.09 4.60 6.84
C GLY A 54 3.44 5.87 6.09
N PHE A 55 2.49 6.44 5.36
CA PHE A 55 2.78 7.53 4.42
C PHE A 55 3.38 8.76 5.10
N ILE A 56 2.70 9.35 6.09
CA ILE A 56 3.16 10.59 6.76
C ILE A 56 4.55 10.43 7.36
N VAL A 57 4.79 9.33 8.07
CA VAL A 57 6.08 9.04 8.71
C VAL A 57 7.22 8.92 7.68
N THR A 58 6.91 8.42 6.49
CA THR A 58 7.91 8.23 5.43
C THR A 58 8.22 9.54 4.70
N VAL A 59 7.21 10.37 4.44
CA VAL A 59 7.40 11.64 3.70
C VAL A 59 7.90 12.83 4.55
N GLN A 60 7.78 12.75 5.87
CA GLN A 60 8.27 13.80 6.78
C GLN A 60 9.75 13.65 7.15
N LYS A 61 10.40 12.57 6.74
CA LYS A 61 11.86 12.38 6.88
C LYS A 61 12.60 13.03 5.72
#